data_AF-A0A9W9BMP1-F1
#
_entry.id   AF-A0A9W9BMP1-F1
#
_cell.length_a   1.000
_cell.length_b   1.000
_cell.length_c   1.000
_cell.angle_alpha   90.00
_cell.angle_beta   90.00
_cell.angle_gamma   90.00
#
_symmetry.space_group_name_H-M   'P 1'
#
loop_
_entity.id
_entity.type
_entity.pdbx_description
1 polymer ?
#
loop_
_entity_poly.entity_id
_entity_poly.type
_entity_poly.pdbx_seq_one_letter_code
_entity_poly.pdbx_strand_id
1 'polypeptide(L)'
;MASYPAQNLGPTNILAAVAELGVGGNGAFIDGEFNGGECRIFKLSFKDQASIAVRVPHQVDDQDDIIAMVQIEVRILQMLEKKGFQWSPRCCGFSLTFDNPIKYPFIILTWVEGSPLSWDDNFPPQPLRGVLLNQIASIQLSLITCTLEDRSTSTATFFQRRMKNRSTQVREGRIPGLSEEDCINQYAAVCQVLGQDQHDTAFAVKHGDIKPNNIIVDEDYNIKCVIDWGFATFVPISKAAGLPCFLWSSDKDPAGVTPSQSLLKDIRAYITCFSSQTLPMELSMPHLNSTEDVYFRSLCLESTSSKQVHASMARAGWKLPYGEFLKDTKDHD
;
A
#
# COMPACT_ATOMS: atom_id res chain seq x y z
N MET A 1 31.28 -8.13 15.11
CA MET A 1 30.21 -8.09 14.08
C MET A 1 30.09 -9.49 13.54
N ALA A 2 28.97 -10.18 13.84
CA ALA A 2 28.75 -11.49 13.26
C ALA A 2 28.57 -11.30 11.74
N SER A 3 29.42 -11.95 10.95
CA SER A 3 29.27 -12.02 9.50
C SER A 3 27.99 -12.80 9.20
N TYR A 4 26.92 -12.11 8.84
CA TYR A 4 25.67 -12.76 8.45
C TYR A 4 25.89 -13.62 7.21
N PRO A 5 25.29 -14.83 7.12
CA PRO A 5 25.39 -15.64 5.92
C PRO A 5 24.82 -14.85 4.74
N ALA A 6 25.66 -14.64 3.71
CA ALA A 6 25.23 -13.97 2.49
C ALA A 6 24.12 -14.79 1.82
N GLN A 7 23.16 -14.09 1.21
CA GLN A 7 22.10 -14.74 0.44
C GLN A 7 22.69 -15.59 -0.69
N ASN A 8 22.18 -16.81 -0.85
CA ASN A 8 22.65 -17.75 -1.86
C ASN A 8 21.71 -17.78 -3.07
N LEU A 9 21.72 -16.70 -3.86
CA LEU A 9 20.78 -16.46 -4.95
C LEU A 9 21.17 -17.11 -6.29
N GLY A 10 22.09 -18.07 -6.27
CA GLY A 10 22.47 -18.82 -7.48
C GLY A 10 21.27 -19.58 -8.05
N PRO A 11 21.10 -19.69 -9.39
CA PRO A 11 19.95 -20.32 -10.02
C PRO A 11 19.60 -21.71 -9.47
N THR A 12 20.62 -22.56 -9.24
CA THR A 12 20.46 -23.90 -8.68
C THR A 12 19.81 -23.88 -7.28
N ASN A 13 20.13 -22.88 -6.46
CA ASN A 13 19.61 -22.78 -5.09
C ASN A 13 18.17 -22.26 -5.08
N ILE A 14 17.82 -21.33 -5.97
CA ILE A 14 16.44 -20.89 -6.16
C ILE A 14 15.56 -22.09 -6.57
N LEU A 15 16.01 -22.86 -7.57
CA LEU A 15 15.30 -24.06 -8.03
C LEU A 15 15.19 -25.13 -6.93
N ALA A 16 16.27 -25.36 -6.18
CA ALA A 16 16.27 -26.31 -5.06
C ALA A 16 15.28 -25.90 -3.97
N ALA A 17 15.24 -24.62 -3.59
CA ALA A 17 14.34 -24.12 -2.55
C ALA A 17 12.85 -24.25 -2.96
N VAL A 18 12.53 -24.04 -4.23
CA VAL A 18 11.18 -24.27 -4.75
C VAL A 18 10.83 -25.77 -4.74
N ALA A 19 11.76 -26.63 -5.15
CA ALA A 19 11.57 -28.07 -5.17
C ALA A 19 11.37 -28.65 -3.75
N GLU A 20 12.09 -28.16 -2.75
CA GLU A 20 11.94 -28.58 -1.34
C GLU A 20 10.53 -28.31 -0.79
N LEU A 21 9.87 -27.24 -1.25
CA LEU A 21 8.50 -26.90 -0.86
C LEU A 21 7.44 -27.69 -1.64
N GLY A 22 7.83 -28.48 -2.65
CA GLY A 22 6.89 -29.21 -3.50
C GLY A 22 5.98 -28.30 -4.32
N VAL A 23 6.42 -27.07 -4.62
CA VAL A 23 5.64 -26.07 -5.35
C VAL A 23 6.08 -26.04 -6.82
N GLY A 24 5.11 -25.93 -7.73
CA GLY A 24 5.36 -25.80 -9.17
C GLY A 24 5.23 -27.11 -9.94
N GLY A 25 5.76 -27.10 -11.17
CA GLY A 25 5.64 -28.18 -12.15
C GLY A 25 6.97 -28.84 -12.54
N ASN A 26 6.92 -29.68 -13.57
CA ASN A 26 8.09 -30.38 -14.07
C ASN A 26 8.98 -29.48 -14.92
N GLY A 27 10.30 -29.71 -14.81
CA GLY A 27 11.31 -29.04 -15.64
C GLY A 27 11.42 -27.54 -15.37
N ALA A 28 11.36 -27.14 -14.09
CA ALA A 28 11.51 -25.76 -13.65
C ALA A 28 12.80 -25.11 -14.17
N PHE A 29 12.68 -23.88 -14.67
CA PHE A 29 13.82 -23.04 -15.06
C PHE A 29 13.57 -21.58 -14.69
N ILE A 30 14.65 -20.81 -14.54
CA ILE A 30 14.56 -19.37 -14.32
C ILE A 30 14.32 -18.68 -15.66
N ASP A 31 13.17 -18.02 -15.76
CA ASP A 31 12.67 -17.33 -16.95
C ASP A 31 12.89 -15.82 -16.87
N GLY A 32 13.19 -15.29 -15.68
CA GLY A 32 13.53 -13.88 -15.51
C GLY A 32 14.00 -13.55 -14.10
N GLU A 33 14.77 -12.48 -13.98
CA GLU A 33 15.20 -11.90 -12.72
C GLU A 33 14.88 -10.40 -12.73
N PHE A 34 14.26 -9.94 -11.64
CA PHE A 34 13.77 -8.57 -11.48
C PHE A 34 14.21 -8.03 -10.13
N ASN A 35 14.42 -6.72 -10.04
CA ASN A 35 14.70 -6.03 -8.78
C ASN A 35 13.48 -5.18 -8.42
N GLY A 36 12.83 -5.52 -7.30
CA GLY A 36 11.82 -4.69 -6.66
C GLY A 36 12.46 -3.70 -5.68
N GLY A 37 11.65 -2.85 -5.04
CA GLY A 37 12.16 -1.90 -4.04
C GLY A 37 12.79 -2.60 -2.83
N GLU A 38 12.11 -3.62 -2.32
CA GLU A 38 12.53 -4.33 -1.09
C GLU A 38 12.93 -5.79 -1.32
N CYS A 39 12.89 -6.28 -2.56
CA CYS A 39 13.14 -7.69 -2.89
C CYS A 39 13.85 -7.88 -4.23
N ARG A 40 14.56 -9.00 -4.36
CA ARG A 40 14.91 -9.61 -5.65
C ARG A 40 13.86 -10.66 -5.99
N ILE A 41 13.44 -10.70 -7.26
CA ILE A 41 12.32 -11.50 -7.73
C ILE A 41 12.80 -12.39 -8.87
N PHE A 42 12.53 -13.69 -8.78
CA PHE A 42 12.85 -14.67 -9.81
C PHE A 42 11.56 -15.24 -10.39
N LYS A 43 11.33 -15.07 -11.69
CA LYS A 43 10.25 -15.76 -12.42
C LYS A 43 10.73 -17.17 -12.73
N LEU A 44 10.01 -18.16 -12.23
CA LEU A 44 10.25 -19.56 -12.55
C LEU A 44 9.12 -20.04 -13.45
N SER A 45 9.49 -20.67 -14.57
CA SER A 45 8.57 -21.24 -15.54
C SER A 45 8.72 -22.75 -15.61
N PHE A 46 7.63 -23.42 -15.97
CA PHE A 46 7.51 -24.88 -15.99
C PHE A 46 6.98 -25.35 -17.35
N LYS A 47 7.13 -26.64 -17.66
CA LYS A 47 6.62 -27.21 -18.92
C LYS A 47 5.12 -27.49 -18.90
N ASP A 48 4.56 -27.68 -17.71
CA ASP A 48 3.22 -28.23 -17.48
C ASP A 48 2.36 -27.39 -16.53
N GLN A 49 2.90 -26.28 -16.00
CA GLN A 49 2.20 -25.42 -15.05
C GLN A 49 2.48 -23.94 -15.30
N ALA A 50 1.63 -23.09 -14.75
CA ALA A 50 1.82 -21.64 -14.74
C ALA A 50 3.06 -21.23 -13.96
N SER A 51 3.69 -20.14 -14.37
CA SER A 51 4.87 -19.59 -13.73
C SER A 51 4.59 -19.11 -12.29
N ILE A 52 5.65 -19.02 -11.50
CA ILE A 52 5.64 -18.50 -10.13
C ILE A 52 6.70 -17.41 -9.98
N ALA A 53 6.50 -16.54 -8.99
CA ALA A 53 7.46 -15.55 -8.56
C ALA A 53 8.09 -15.98 -7.23
N VAL A 54 9.40 -16.16 -7.18
CA VAL A 54 10.14 -16.31 -5.91
C VAL A 54 10.65 -14.92 -5.50
N ARG A 55 10.15 -14.40 -4.38
CA ARG A 55 10.52 -13.10 -3.81
C ARG A 55 11.44 -13.30 -2.62
N VAL A 56 12.67 -12.81 -2.72
CA VAL A 56 13.66 -12.83 -1.65
C VAL A 56 13.91 -11.37 -1.23
N PRO A 57 13.60 -10.97 0.01
CA PRO A 57 13.84 -9.60 0.46
C PRO A 57 15.33 -9.24 0.40
N HIS A 58 15.64 -7.95 0.28
CA HIS A 58 17.03 -7.49 0.38
C HIS A 58 17.60 -7.80 1.78
N GLN A 59 18.92 -7.95 1.84
CA GLN A 59 19.61 -8.25 3.08
C GLN A 59 19.48 -7.08 4.08
N VAL A 60 19.08 -7.39 5.32
CA VAL A 60 19.00 -6.44 6.43
C VAL A 60 19.86 -6.93 7.61
N ASP A 61 20.16 -6.03 8.54
CA ASP A 61 21.05 -6.33 9.68
C ASP A 61 20.39 -7.20 10.77
N ASP A 62 19.06 -7.21 10.84
CA ASP A 62 18.29 -7.90 11.88
C ASP A 62 17.49 -9.09 11.30
N GLN A 63 17.78 -10.30 11.80
CA GLN A 63 17.17 -11.54 11.35
C GLN A 63 15.71 -11.69 11.80
N ASP A 64 15.36 -11.19 12.98
CA ASP A 64 14.01 -11.30 13.50
C ASP A 64 13.09 -10.33 12.76
N ASP A 65 13.59 -9.14 12.42
CA ASP A 65 12.86 -8.16 11.61
C ASP A 65 12.52 -8.73 10.23
N ILE A 66 13.47 -9.39 9.54
CA ILE A 66 13.19 -9.94 8.22
C ILE A 66 12.18 -11.09 8.27
N ILE A 67 12.28 -11.98 9.26
CA ILE A 67 11.30 -13.06 9.44
C ILE A 67 9.92 -12.46 9.68
N ALA A 68 9.82 -11.42 10.52
CA ALA A 68 8.57 -10.74 10.80
C ALA A 68 7.98 -10.08 9.55
N MET A 69 8.79 -9.41 8.73
CA MET A 69 8.35 -8.80 7.47
C MET A 69 7.75 -9.83 6.50
N VAL A 70 8.49 -10.91 6.24
CA VAL A 70 8.02 -12.00 5.36
C VAL A 70 6.75 -12.64 5.93
N GLN A 71 6.71 -12.87 7.24
CA GLN A 71 5.54 -13.47 7.89
C GLN A 71 4.29 -12.59 7.80
N ILE A 72 4.43 -11.26 7.91
CA ILE A 72 3.32 -10.31 7.77
C ILE A 72 2.71 -10.41 6.37
N GLU A 73 3.55 -10.36 5.33
CA GLU A 73 3.08 -10.42 3.94
C GLU A 73 2.40 -11.77 3.65
N VAL A 74 2.99 -12.89 4.08
CA VAL A 74 2.38 -14.23 3.94
C VAL A 74 0.99 -14.28 4.59
N ARG A 75 0.85 -13.76 5.82
CA ARG A 75 -0.43 -13.76 6.53
C ARG A 75 -1.49 -12.95 5.81
N ILE A 76 -1.14 -11.78 5.28
CA ILE A 76 -2.07 -10.96 4.52
C ILE A 76 -2.51 -11.69 3.25
N LEU A 77 -1.58 -12.20 2.45
CA LEU A 77 -1.91 -12.87 1.18
C LEU A 77 -2.77 -14.11 1.40
N GLN A 78 -2.46 -14.95 2.39
CA GLN A 78 -3.29 -16.10 2.73
C GLN A 78 -4.69 -15.72 3.22
N MET A 79 -4.80 -14.62 3.97
CA MET A 79 -6.10 -14.10 4.39
C MET A 79 -6.91 -13.58 3.20
N LEU A 80 -6.29 -12.82 2.29
CA LEU A 80 -6.95 -12.31 1.09
C LEU A 80 -7.46 -13.44 0.18
N GLU A 81 -6.66 -14.50 0.00
CA GLU A 81 -7.09 -15.70 -0.72
C GLU A 81 -8.32 -16.34 -0.07
N LYS A 82 -8.31 -16.52 1.27
CA LYS A 82 -9.47 -17.05 2.01
C LYS A 82 -10.72 -16.16 1.92
N LYS A 83 -10.53 -14.84 1.81
CA LYS A 83 -11.61 -13.86 1.63
C LYS A 83 -12.07 -13.74 0.18
N GLY A 84 -11.45 -14.46 -0.76
CA GLY A 84 -11.79 -14.43 -2.18
C GLY A 84 -11.40 -13.12 -2.87
N PHE A 85 -10.44 -12.36 -2.33
CA PHE A 85 -9.96 -11.15 -2.96
C PHE A 85 -9.08 -11.51 -4.17
N GLN A 86 -9.62 -11.31 -5.37
CA GLN A 86 -9.04 -11.83 -6.62
C GLN A 86 -7.85 -11.02 -7.16
N TRP A 87 -7.63 -9.79 -6.68
CA TRP A 87 -6.59 -8.92 -7.21
C TRP A 87 -5.26 -9.02 -6.44
N SER A 88 -5.11 -9.94 -5.48
CA SER A 88 -3.81 -10.24 -4.87
C SER A 88 -3.22 -11.52 -5.48
N PRO A 89 -1.89 -11.64 -5.58
CA PRO A 89 -1.27 -12.92 -5.94
C PRO A 89 -1.53 -13.95 -4.83
N ARG A 90 -1.61 -15.24 -5.18
CA ARG A 90 -1.77 -16.31 -4.19
C ARG A 90 -0.42 -16.72 -3.63
N CYS A 91 -0.36 -16.99 -2.33
CA CYS A 91 0.84 -17.47 -1.66
C CYS A 91 0.99 -18.98 -1.86
N CYS A 92 1.80 -19.39 -2.84
CA CYS A 92 2.03 -20.80 -3.17
C CYS A 92 2.90 -21.53 -2.15
N GLY A 93 3.81 -20.81 -1.49
CA GLY A 93 4.75 -21.36 -0.51
C GLY A 93 5.62 -20.27 0.08
N PHE A 94 6.36 -20.57 1.15
CA PHE A 94 7.26 -19.60 1.80
C PHE A 94 8.26 -20.33 2.69
N SER A 95 9.36 -19.65 3.05
CA SER A 95 10.29 -20.07 4.08
C SER A 95 10.56 -18.91 5.04
N LEU A 96 10.42 -19.17 6.35
CA LEU A 96 10.69 -18.21 7.43
C LEU A 96 11.98 -18.54 8.19
N THR A 97 12.83 -19.39 7.62
CA THR A 97 14.09 -19.83 8.22
C THR A 97 15.25 -19.52 7.28
N PHE A 98 16.46 -19.42 7.83
CA PHE A 98 17.70 -19.36 7.05
C PHE A 98 18.22 -20.75 6.68
N ASP A 99 17.64 -21.82 7.25
CA ASP A 99 17.98 -23.19 6.91
C ASP A 99 17.20 -23.66 5.68
N ASN A 100 17.58 -23.11 4.53
CA ASN A 100 17.09 -23.48 3.21
C ASN A 100 18.18 -23.23 2.16
N PRO A 101 18.03 -23.66 0.89
CA PRO A 101 19.06 -23.48 -0.14
C PRO A 101 19.44 -22.03 -0.43
N ILE A 102 18.48 -21.10 -0.33
CA ILE A 102 18.66 -19.65 -0.51
C ILE A 102 19.38 -19.01 0.68
N LYS A 103 19.39 -19.67 1.84
CA LYS A 103 19.95 -19.17 3.10
C LYS A 103 19.32 -17.86 3.56
N TYR A 104 18.04 -17.67 3.24
CA TYR A 104 17.29 -16.47 3.60
C TYR A 104 15.77 -16.74 3.57
N PRO A 105 14.95 -16.02 4.37
CA PRO A 105 13.50 -16.06 4.23
C PRO A 105 13.02 -15.61 2.84
N PHE A 106 11.96 -16.24 2.32
CA PHE A 106 11.40 -15.92 1.00
C PHE A 106 9.92 -16.29 0.89
N ILE A 107 9.24 -15.74 -0.12
CA ILE A 107 7.85 -16.05 -0.46
C ILE A 107 7.78 -16.52 -1.91
N ILE A 108 6.95 -17.51 -2.19
CA ILE A 108 6.59 -17.95 -3.54
C ILE A 108 5.14 -17.54 -3.81
N LEU A 109 4.96 -16.76 -4.87
CA LEU A 109 3.68 -16.22 -5.30
C LEU A 109 3.30 -16.73 -6.69
N THR A 110 2.01 -16.75 -7.01
CA THR A 110 1.57 -16.94 -8.41
C THR A 110 2.12 -15.83 -9.29
N TRP A 111 2.66 -16.17 -10.45
CA TRP A 111 2.98 -15.18 -11.48
C TRP A 111 1.69 -14.74 -12.18
N VAL A 112 1.54 -13.44 -12.41
CA VAL A 112 0.45 -12.87 -13.19
C VAL A 112 1.05 -12.23 -14.42
N GLU A 113 0.66 -12.71 -15.60
CA GLU A 113 1.12 -12.13 -16.87
C GLU A 113 0.48 -10.76 -17.09
N GLY A 114 1.26 -9.88 -17.71
CA GLY A 114 0.89 -8.48 -17.95
C GLY A 114 2.09 -7.56 -17.80
N SER A 115 1.82 -6.26 -17.80
CA SER A 115 2.83 -5.22 -17.58
C SER A 115 2.47 -4.35 -16.39
N PRO A 116 3.46 -3.83 -15.64
CA PRO A 116 3.20 -2.78 -14.66
C PRO A 116 2.54 -1.56 -15.33
N LEU A 117 1.56 -0.97 -14.67
CA LEU A 117 0.88 0.21 -15.15
C LEU A 117 1.86 1.39 -15.22
N SER A 118 1.84 2.12 -16.33
CA SER A 118 2.50 3.42 -16.45
C SER A 118 1.50 4.53 -16.16
N TRP A 119 1.93 5.57 -15.45
CA TRP A 119 1.11 6.72 -15.12
C TRP A 119 1.95 7.98 -15.03
N ASP A 120 1.57 9.00 -15.78
CA ASP A 120 2.09 10.35 -15.70
C ASP A 120 0.97 11.36 -16.00
N ASP A 121 1.31 12.64 -16.17
CA ASP A 121 0.33 13.69 -16.43
C ASP A 121 -0.40 13.53 -17.79
N ASN A 122 0.17 12.80 -18.74
CA ASN A 122 -0.31 12.62 -20.11
C ASN A 122 -0.75 11.18 -20.43
N PHE A 123 -0.34 10.21 -19.64
CA PHE A 123 -0.60 8.80 -19.83
C PHE A 123 -1.13 8.15 -18.54
N PRO A 124 -2.13 7.25 -18.61
CA PRO A 124 -2.90 6.84 -19.78
C PRO A 124 -3.77 7.98 -20.34
N PRO A 125 -4.08 7.98 -21.66
CA PRO A 125 -4.92 9.00 -22.26
C PRO A 125 -6.39 8.83 -21.84
N GLN A 126 -7.19 9.88 -22.02
CA GLN A 126 -8.64 9.76 -21.91
C GLN A 126 -9.21 9.00 -23.13
N PRO A 127 -10.28 8.18 -22.99
CA PRO A 127 -11.06 7.93 -21.77
C PRO A 127 -10.48 6.82 -20.86
N LEU A 128 -9.42 6.14 -21.28
CA LEU A 128 -8.83 5.00 -20.57
C LEU A 128 -8.42 5.35 -19.12
N ARG A 129 -7.92 6.56 -18.91
CA ARG A 129 -7.57 7.06 -17.57
C ARG A 129 -8.73 6.98 -16.58
N GLY A 130 -9.93 7.42 -16.98
CA GLY A 130 -11.13 7.32 -16.15
C GLY A 130 -11.54 5.87 -15.88
N VAL A 131 -11.41 5.00 -16.87
CA VAL A 131 -11.70 3.55 -16.72
C VAL A 131 -10.77 2.91 -15.69
N LEU A 132 -9.47 3.23 -15.74
CA LEU A 132 -8.49 2.72 -14.78
C LEU A 132 -8.73 3.26 -13.37
N LEU A 133 -9.04 4.56 -13.20
CA LEU A 133 -9.39 5.11 -11.88
C LEU A 133 -10.62 4.42 -11.29
N ASN A 134 -11.62 4.11 -12.13
CA ASN A 134 -12.80 3.37 -11.69
C ASN A 134 -12.47 1.94 -11.25
N GLN A 135 -11.60 1.23 -12.00
CA GLN A 135 -11.13 -0.09 -11.60
C GLN A 135 -10.35 -0.03 -10.27
N ILE A 136 -9.43 0.93 -10.10
CA ILE A 136 -8.65 1.10 -8.87
C ILE A 136 -9.58 1.38 -7.68
N ALA A 137 -10.55 2.28 -7.84
CA ALA A 137 -11.53 2.56 -6.81
C ALA A 137 -12.33 1.31 -6.43
N SER A 138 -12.76 0.53 -7.44
CA SER A 138 -13.49 -0.74 -7.24
C SER A 138 -12.66 -1.78 -6.49
N ILE A 139 -11.38 -1.89 -6.81
CA ILE A 139 -10.44 -2.79 -6.13
C ILE A 139 -10.25 -2.36 -4.67
N GLN A 140 -10.04 -1.07 -4.42
CA GLN A 140 -9.90 -0.56 -3.06
C GLN A 140 -11.17 -0.79 -2.24
N LEU A 141 -12.35 -0.53 -2.81
CA LEU A 141 -13.61 -0.80 -2.11
C LEU A 141 -13.81 -2.30 -1.85
N SER A 142 -13.50 -3.16 -2.83
CA SER A 142 -13.59 -4.60 -2.65
C SER A 142 -12.68 -5.10 -1.53
N LEU A 143 -11.44 -4.59 -1.47
CA LEU A 143 -10.49 -4.89 -0.40
C LEU A 143 -11.05 -4.49 0.96
N ILE A 144 -11.55 -3.25 1.07
CA ILE A 144 -12.14 -2.74 2.32
C ILE A 144 -13.31 -3.63 2.74
N THR A 145 -14.23 -3.90 1.82
CA THR A 145 -15.47 -4.63 2.10
C THR A 145 -15.22 -6.08 2.49
N CYS A 146 -14.32 -6.80 1.79
CA CYS A 146 -14.08 -8.22 2.09
C CYS A 146 -13.23 -8.42 3.36
N THR A 147 -12.47 -7.40 3.78
CA THR A 147 -11.63 -7.43 4.98
C THR A 147 -12.21 -6.65 6.17
N LEU A 148 -13.41 -6.09 6.02
CA LEU A 148 -14.08 -5.34 7.08
C LEU A 148 -14.31 -6.21 8.32
N GLU A 149 -13.87 -5.73 9.46
CA GLU A 149 -14.08 -6.38 10.75
C GLU A 149 -14.14 -5.37 11.90
N ASP A 150 -14.89 -5.70 12.94
CA ASP A 150 -14.88 -4.95 14.20
C ASP A 150 -13.69 -5.37 15.08
N ARG A 151 -13.05 -4.38 15.70
CA ARG A 151 -11.95 -4.58 16.63
C ARG A 151 -12.25 -3.97 17.99
N SER A 152 -11.61 -4.51 19.02
CA SER A 152 -11.71 -3.96 20.38
C SER A 152 -11.08 -2.57 20.55
N THR A 153 -10.32 -2.10 19.56
CA THR A 153 -9.61 -0.83 19.59
C THR A 153 -10.39 0.20 18.78
N SER A 154 -10.71 1.34 19.37
CA SER A 154 -11.31 2.45 18.64
C SER A 154 -10.32 3.11 17.66
N THR A 155 -10.85 3.77 16.64
CA THR A 155 -10.11 4.62 15.71
C THR A 155 -9.23 5.64 16.42
N ALA A 156 -9.77 6.34 17.42
CA ALA A 156 -8.99 7.30 18.21
C ALA A 156 -7.83 6.62 18.94
N THR A 157 -8.07 5.51 19.63
CA THR A 157 -7.01 4.77 20.35
C THR A 157 -5.90 4.30 19.41
N PHE A 158 -6.25 3.84 18.21
CA PHE A 158 -5.29 3.43 17.20
C PHE A 158 -4.35 4.56 16.78
N PHE A 159 -4.89 5.73 16.44
CA PHE A 159 -4.09 6.88 16.04
C PHE A 159 -3.30 7.47 17.21
N GLN A 160 -3.90 7.57 18.39
CA GLN A 160 -3.24 8.05 19.62
C GLN A 160 -1.99 7.22 19.95
N ARG A 161 -2.06 5.90 19.85
CA ARG A 161 -0.91 5.02 20.08
C ARG A 161 0.25 5.35 19.14
N ARG A 162 -0.04 5.56 17.84
CA ARG A 162 0.99 5.87 16.84
C ARG A 162 1.59 7.26 17.05
N MET A 163 0.75 8.26 17.31
CA MET A 163 1.20 9.63 17.58
C MET A 163 2.04 9.70 18.87
N LYS A 164 1.67 8.94 19.92
CA LYS A 164 2.48 8.84 21.15
C LYS A 164 3.86 8.24 20.87
N ASN A 165 3.92 7.14 20.12
CA ASN A 165 5.19 6.53 19.73
C ASN A 165 6.04 7.49 18.89
N ARG A 166 5.42 8.25 17.99
CA ARG A 166 6.10 9.30 17.19
C ARG A 166 6.66 10.40 18.07
N SER A 167 5.88 10.92 19.01
CA SER A 167 6.31 11.95 19.97
C SER A 167 7.49 11.49 20.82
N THR A 168 7.48 10.24 21.31
CA THR A 168 8.64 9.66 22.01
C THR A 168 9.89 9.65 21.14
N GLN A 169 9.78 9.21 19.88
CA GLN A 169 10.93 9.19 18.95
C GLN A 169 11.47 10.60 18.65
N VAL A 170 10.60 11.60 18.57
CA VAL A 170 11.00 13.01 18.39
C VAL A 170 11.78 13.51 19.62
N ARG A 171 11.27 13.27 20.83
CA ARG A 171 11.95 13.66 22.08
C ARG A 171 13.31 12.99 22.24
N GLU A 172 13.45 11.75 21.77
CA GLU A 172 14.71 11.00 21.76
C GLU A 172 15.67 11.43 20.63
N GLY A 173 15.29 12.40 19.79
CA GLY A 173 16.11 12.88 18.68
C GLY A 173 16.23 11.89 17.50
N ARG A 174 15.39 10.85 17.45
CA ARG A 174 15.43 9.81 16.39
C ARG A 174 14.76 10.24 15.08
N ILE A 175 14.11 11.40 15.06
CA ILE A 175 13.46 11.96 13.88
C ILE A 175 13.88 13.43 13.76
N PRO A 176 15.05 13.71 13.15
CA PRO A 176 15.50 15.07 12.96
C PRO A 176 14.52 15.85 12.09
N GLY A 177 14.28 17.12 12.43
CA GLY A 177 13.41 18.02 11.67
C GLY A 177 11.93 18.03 12.09
N LEU A 178 11.53 17.26 13.10
CA LEU A 178 10.24 17.38 13.76
C LEU A 178 10.43 17.87 15.21
N SER A 179 9.52 18.73 15.66
CA SER A 179 9.46 19.24 17.03
C SER A 179 8.34 18.58 17.84
N GLU A 180 8.36 18.75 19.16
CA GLU A 180 7.23 18.34 20.01
C GLU A 180 5.95 19.13 19.67
N GLU A 181 6.09 20.39 19.25
CA GLU A 181 4.97 21.22 18.77
C GLU A 181 4.33 20.62 17.51
N ASP A 182 5.12 20.10 16.58
CA ASP A 182 4.61 19.39 15.39
C ASP A 182 3.81 18.14 15.74
N CYS A 183 4.15 17.48 16.85
CA CYS A 183 3.40 16.33 17.36
C CYS A 183 2.06 16.75 18.00
N ILE A 184 2.04 17.89 18.70
CA ILE A 184 0.82 18.46 19.27
C ILE A 184 -0.12 18.91 18.14
N ASN A 185 0.42 19.59 17.12
CA ASN A 185 -0.36 20.02 15.96
C ASN A 185 -0.90 18.84 15.16
N GLN A 186 -0.12 17.75 15.02
CA GLN A 186 -0.61 16.48 14.45
C GLN A 186 -1.81 15.94 15.22
N TYR A 187 -1.71 15.90 16.54
CA TYR A 187 -2.79 15.40 17.39
C TYR A 187 -4.08 16.21 17.17
N ALA A 188 -4.00 17.54 17.19
CA ALA A 188 -5.14 18.41 16.97
C ALA A 188 -5.77 18.19 15.59
N ALA A 189 -4.96 18.14 14.52
CA ALA A 189 -5.43 17.92 13.16
C ALA A 189 -6.10 16.55 13.00
N VAL A 190 -5.49 15.47 13.53
CA VAL A 190 -6.07 14.12 13.48
C VAL A 190 -7.40 14.05 14.23
N CYS A 191 -7.51 14.64 15.43
CA CYS A 191 -8.78 14.69 16.16
C CYS A 191 -9.88 15.42 15.37
N GLN A 192 -9.53 16.53 14.72
CA GLN A 192 -10.45 17.31 13.90
C GLN A 192 -10.97 16.50 12.71
N VAL A 193 -10.10 15.86 11.93
CA VAL A 193 -10.51 15.10 10.73
C VAL A 193 -11.19 13.77 11.02
N LEU A 194 -11.03 13.24 12.23
CA LEU A 194 -11.78 12.06 12.68
C LEU A 194 -13.21 12.42 13.08
N GLY A 195 -13.44 13.58 13.70
CA GLY A 195 -14.78 14.02 14.06
C GLY A 195 -15.57 12.96 14.83
N GLN A 196 -16.69 12.50 14.26
CA GLN A 196 -17.55 11.46 14.85
C GLN A 196 -16.96 10.05 14.75
N ASP A 197 -16.05 9.81 13.79
CA ASP A 197 -15.46 8.49 13.52
C ASP A 197 -14.44 8.07 14.60
N GLN A 198 -14.16 8.93 15.59
CA GLN A 198 -13.21 8.65 16.67
C GLN A 198 -13.55 7.38 17.46
N HIS A 199 -14.85 7.10 17.64
CA HIS A 199 -15.35 5.95 18.40
C HIS A 199 -15.58 4.71 17.55
N ASP A 200 -15.41 4.81 16.23
CA ASP A 200 -15.57 3.68 15.33
C ASP A 200 -14.56 2.56 15.65
N THR A 201 -15.02 1.33 15.50
CA THR A 201 -14.26 0.09 15.72
C THR A 201 -14.10 -0.72 14.45
N ALA A 202 -14.62 -0.24 13.32
CA ALA A 202 -14.47 -0.87 12.03
C ALA A 202 -13.05 -0.69 11.47
N PHE A 203 -12.43 -1.81 11.12
CA PHE A 203 -11.11 -1.88 10.52
C PHE A 203 -11.17 -2.68 9.23
N ALA A 204 -10.29 -2.33 8.30
CA ALA A 204 -10.09 -3.08 7.08
C ALA A 204 -8.61 -3.05 6.69
N VAL A 205 -8.22 -3.93 5.77
CA VAL A 205 -6.87 -3.92 5.22
C VAL A 205 -6.72 -2.73 4.26
N LYS A 206 -5.63 -1.98 4.46
CA LYS A 206 -5.09 -1.04 3.48
C LYS A 206 -3.85 -1.66 2.86
N HIS A 207 -3.73 -1.61 1.53
CA HIS A 207 -2.54 -2.07 0.79
C HIS A 207 -1.26 -1.34 1.21
N GLY A 208 -1.34 -0.02 1.40
CA GLY A 208 -0.22 0.81 1.89
C GLY A 208 0.61 1.46 0.77
N ASP A 209 0.80 0.77 -0.35
CA ASP A 209 1.65 1.25 -1.46
C ASP A 209 0.99 1.07 -2.85
N ILE A 210 -0.24 1.56 -3.02
CA ILE A 210 -0.92 1.51 -4.33
C ILE A 210 -0.25 2.53 -5.26
N LYS A 211 0.64 2.04 -6.11
CA LYS A 211 1.38 2.80 -7.12
C LYS A 211 1.30 2.10 -8.48
N PRO A 212 1.47 2.83 -9.61
CA PRO A 212 1.35 2.26 -10.95
C PRO A 212 2.24 1.03 -11.17
N ASN A 213 3.49 1.07 -10.68
CA ASN A 213 4.42 -0.05 -10.77
C ASN A 213 4.00 -1.31 -9.98
N ASN A 214 3.06 -1.17 -9.04
CA ASN A 214 2.51 -2.27 -8.25
C ASN A 214 1.14 -2.75 -8.80
N ILE A 215 0.69 -2.23 -9.95
CA ILE A 215 -0.56 -2.63 -10.60
C ILE A 215 -0.21 -3.30 -11.92
N ILE A 216 -0.58 -4.56 -12.09
CA ILE A 216 -0.37 -5.33 -13.32
C ILE A 216 -1.63 -5.26 -14.18
N VAL A 217 -1.46 -4.84 -15.44
CA VAL A 217 -2.52 -4.77 -16.45
C VAL A 217 -2.25 -5.70 -17.63
N ASP A 218 -3.32 -6.16 -18.27
CA ASP A 218 -3.23 -6.82 -19.57
C ASP A 218 -3.17 -5.82 -20.74
N GLU A 219 -3.12 -6.32 -21.97
CA GLU A 219 -3.03 -5.52 -23.20
C GLU A 219 -4.22 -4.56 -23.39
N ASP A 220 -5.37 -4.89 -22.80
CA ASP A 220 -6.60 -4.11 -22.84
C ASP A 220 -6.75 -3.18 -21.61
N TYR A 221 -5.70 -3.07 -20.79
CA TYR A 221 -5.68 -2.28 -19.54
C TYR A 221 -6.71 -2.72 -18.50
N ASN A 222 -7.09 -4.00 -18.47
CA ASN A 222 -7.80 -4.57 -17.33
C ASN A 222 -6.79 -4.86 -16.21
N ILE A 223 -7.09 -4.40 -14.99
CA ILE A 223 -6.24 -4.68 -13.83
C ILE A 223 -6.35 -6.15 -13.46
N LYS A 224 -5.25 -6.87 -13.58
CA LYS A 224 -5.14 -8.31 -13.29
C LYS A 224 -4.72 -8.57 -11.86
N CYS A 225 -3.82 -7.75 -11.33
CA CYS A 225 -3.24 -7.97 -10.01
C CYS A 225 -2.68 -6.66 -9.43
N VAL A 226 -2.79 -6.51 -8.12
CA VAL A 226 -2.03 -5.58 -7.30
C VAL A 226 -0.99 -6.41 -6.55
N ILE A 227 0.27 -6.05 -6.69
CA ILE A 227 1.42 -6.73 -6.09
C ILE A 227 2.02 -5.89 -4.97
N ASP A 228 2.99 -6.47 -4.26
CA ASP A 228 3.75 -5.82 -3.18
C ASP A 228 2.94 -5.49 -1.92
N TRP A 229 2.48 -6.55 -1.25
CA TRP A 229 1.63 -6.45 -0.05
C TRP A 229 2.43 -6.34 1.26
N GLY A 230 3.74 -6.08 1.19
CA GLY A 230 4.61 -5.98 2.38
C GLY A 230 4.21 -4.84 3.34
N PHE A 231 3.62 -3.76 2.82
CA PHE A 231 3.12 -2.63 3.62
C PHE A 231 1.66 -2.78 4.05
N ALA A 232 1.01 -3.89 3.69
CA ALA A 232 -0.40 -4.05 3.96
C ALA A 232 -0.67 -4.25 5.46
N THR A 233 -1.65 -3.53 5.97
CA THR A 233 -2.01 -3.59 7.40
C THR A 233 -3.48 -3.30 7.59
N PHE A 234 -4.04 -3.86 8.66
CA PHE A 234 -5.32 -3.40 9.16
C PHE A 234 -5.19 -2.00 9.75
N VAL A 235 -6.14 -1.15 9.36
CA VAL A 235 -6.27 0.24 9.80
C VAL A 235 -7.75 0.57 9.98
N PRO A 236 -8.11 1.60 10.75
CA PRO A 236 -9.47 2.11 10.79
C PRO A 236 -9.99 2.42 9.39
N ILE A 237 -11.28 2.20 9.13
CA ILE A 237 -11.87 2.41 7.80
C ILE A 237 -11.62 3.81 7.25
N SER A 238 -11.56 4.84 8.11
CA SER A 238 -11.23 6.21 7.75
C SER A 238 -9.86 6.38 7.09
N LYS A 239 -8.89 5.52 7.42
CA LYS A 239 -7.59 5.46 6.75
C LYS A 239 -7.59 4.50 5.57
N ALA A 240 -8.35 3.41 5.64
CA ALA A 240 -8.44 2.43 4.56
C ALA A 240 -9.10 3.02 3.31
N ALA A 241 -10.12 3.87 3.47
CA ALA A 241 -10.81 4.59 2.41
C ALA A 241 -10.11 5.88 1.94
N GLY A 242 -8.90 6.16 2.45
CA GLY A 242 -8.13 7.32 2.03
C GLY A 242 -7.60 7.20 0.59
N LEU A 243 -7.14 8.31 0.03
CA LEU A 243 -6.60 8.34 -1.34
C LEU A 243 -5.39 7.39 -1.51
N PRO A 244 -5.33 6.62 -2.61
CA PRO A 244 -4.11 5.94 -3.06
C PRO A 244 -2.91 6.89 -3.12
N CYS A 245 -1.72 6.40 -2.76
CA CYS A 245 -0.54 7.25 -2.65
C CYS A 245 -0.07 7.85 -3.97
N PHE A 246 -0.31 7.20 -5.10
CA PHE A 246 0.03 7.76 -6.41
C PHE A 246 -0.82 8.99 -6.79
N LEU A 247 -1.93 9.23 -6.09
CA LEU A 247 -2.73 10.43 -6.25
C LEU A 247 -2.26 11.58 -5.34
N TRP A 248 -1.12 11.45 -4.67
CA TRP A 248 -0.50 12.55 -3.95
C TRP A 248 0.38 13.41 -4.87
N SER A 249 0.57 14.68 -4.53
CA SER A 249 1.35 15.61 -5.34
C SER A 249 2.85 15.30 -5.33
N SER A 250 3.30 14.58 -4.31
CA SER A 250 4.68 14.13 -4.17
C SER A 250 4.77 12.99 -3.16
N ASP A 251 5.60 11.99 -3.44
CA ASP A 251 5.99 10.99 -2.43
C ASP A 251 6.72 11.62 -1.24
N LYS A 252 7.41 12.76 -1.46
CA LYS A 252 8.30 13.36 -0.47
C LYS A 252 7.72 14.54 0.28
N ASP A 253 6.93 15.36 -0.40
CA ASP A 253 6.36 16.58 0.16
C ASP A 253 4.91 16.82 -0.30
N PRO A 254 4.00 15.89 0.00
CA PRO A 254 2.62 15.92 -0.52
C PRO A 254 1.76 17.07 0.00
N ALA A 255 2.23 17.86 0.97
CA ALA A 255 1.56 19.07 1.46
C ALA A 255 2.19 20.38 0.95
N GLY A 256 3.45 20.33 0.50
CA GLY A 256 4.21 21.50 0.05
C GLY A 256 4.27 21.64 -1.47
N VAL A 257 4.15 20.54 -2.21
CA VAL A 257 4.16 20.54 -3.68
C VAL A 257 2.73 20.69 -4.20
N THR A 258 2.50 21.72 -5.02
CA THR A 258 1.21 21.94 -5.68
C THR A 258 0.95 20.82 -6.71
N PRO A 259 -0.21 20.15 -6.67
CA PRO A 259 -0.57 19.13 -7.65
C PRO A 259 -0.71 19.72 -9.06
N SER A 260 -0.38 18.92 -10.09
CA SER A 260 -0.62 19.29 -11.49
C SER A 260 -2.13 19.37 -11.79
N GLN A 261 -2.51 20.07 -12.86
CA GLN A 261 -3.91 20.11 -13.29
C GLN A 261 -4.44 18.72 -13.69
N SER A 262 -3.56 17.85 -14.21
CA SER A 262 -3.92 16.46 -14.54
C SER A 262 -4.19 15.65 -13.27
N LEU A 263 -3.30 15.75 -12.28
CA LEU A 263 -3.48 15.10 -10.98
C LEU A 263 -4.75 15.58 -10.26
N LEU A 264 -5.07 16.88 -10.29
CA LEU A 264 -6.32 17.40 -9.73
C LEU A 264 -7.56 16.77 -10.38
N LYS A 265 -7.53 16.57 -11.71
CA LYS A 265 -8.61 15.88 -12.43
C LYS A 265 -8.70 14.41 -12.01
N ASP A 266 -7.57 13.74 -11.80
CA ASP A 266 -7.54 12.35 -11.37
C ASP A 266 -8.07 12.16 -9.97
N ILE A 267 -7.70 13.03 -9.03
CA ILE A 267 -8.21 13.00 -7.66
C ILE A 267 -9.74 13.14 -7.70
N ARG A 268 -10.28 14.11 -8.43
CA ARG A 268 -11.73 14.30 -8.57
C ARG A 268 -12.43 13.10 -9.21
N ALA A 269 -11.86 12.57 -10.28
CA ALA A 269 -12.40 11.40 -10.97
C ALA A 269 -12.37 10.17 -10.05
N TYR A 270 -11.28 9.94 -9.33
CA TYR A 270 -11.16 8.85 -8.36
C TYR A 270 -12.19 8.95 -7.25
N ILE A 271 -12.34 10.13 -6.64
CA ILE A 271 -13.33 10.36 -5.58
C ILE A 271 -14.74 10.14 -6.11
N THR A 272 -15.04 10.64 -7.30
CA THR A 272 -16.34 10.39 -7.96
C THR A 272 -16.59 8.89 -8.15
N CYS A 273 -15.61 8.16 -8.70
CA CYS A 273 -15.71 6.71 -8.89
C CYS A 273 -15.90 5.97 -7.58
N PHE A 274 -15.15 6.34 -6.53
CA PHE A 274 -15.23 5.70 -5.22
C PHE A 274 -16.59 5.95 -4.55
N SER A 275 -17.06 7.20 -4.56
CA SER A 275 -18.33 7.60 -3.94
C SER A 275 -19.57 7.14 -4.73
N SER A 276 -19.45 6.90 -6.04
CA SER A 276 -20.55 6.36 -6.86
C SER A 276 -20.81 4.88 -6.65
N GLN A 277 -19.85 4.16 -6.04
CA GLN A 277 -20.02 2.74 -5.78
C GLN A 277 -20.95 2.53 -4.59
N THR A 278 -21.78 1.49 -4.66
CA THR A 278 -22.69 1.14 -3.58
C THR A 278 -21.88 0.69 -2.36
N LEU A 279 -21.73 1.60 -1.40
CA LEU A 279 -21.13 1.31 -0.11
C LEU A 279 -22.14 0.54 0.75
N PRO A 280 -21.73 -0.53 1.46
CA PRO A 280 -22.46 -1.02 2.62
C PRO A 280 -22.82 0.15 3.55
N MET A 281 -23.98 0.09 4.21
CA MET A 281 -24.47 1.19 5.06
C MET A 281 -23.45 1.52 6.17
N GLU A 282 -22.65 0.55 6.61
CA GLU A 282 -21.55 0.70 7.58
C GLU A 282 -20.35 1.54 7.07
N LEU A 283 -20.24 1.75 5.75
CA LEU A 283 -19.20 2.59 5.12
C LEU A 283 -19.74 3.94 4.63
N SER A 284 -21.00 4.29 4.96
CA SER A 284 -21.59 5.57 4.60
C SER A 284 -20.88 6.70 5.35
N MET A 285 -19.85 7.26 4.73
CA MET A 285 -18.98 8.29 5.28
C MET A 285 -19.37 9.65 4.68
N PRO A 286 -20.12 10.51 5.38
CA PRO A 286 -20.56 11.83 4.87
C PRO A 286 -19.39 12.75 4.49
N HIS A 287 -18.18 12.44 4.97
CA HIS A 287 -16.95 13.20 4.79
C HIS A 287 -16.22 12.90 3.47
N LEU A 288 -16.73 12.00 2.62
CA LEU A 288 -16.16 11.72 1.29
C LEU A 288 -16.72 12.62 0.18
N ASN A 289 -17.40 13.72 0.55
CA ASN A 289 -18.18 14.55 -0.37
C ASN A 289 -17.41 15.74 -0.97
N SER A 290 -16.21 16.07 -0.47
CA SER A 290 -15.40 17.17 -1.00
C SER A 290 -13.98 16.74 -1.28
N THR A 291 -13.47 17.12 -2.46
CA THR A 291 -12.12 16.77 -2.89
C THR A 291 -11.03 17.33 -1.96
N GLU A 292 -11.16 18.58 -1.51
CA GLU A 292 -10.24 19.22 -0.55
C GLU A 292 -10.21 18.46 0.79
N ASP A 293 -11.38 18.11 1.31
CA ASP A 293 -11.51 17.41 2.58
C ASP A 293 -10.89 16.01 2.52
N VAL A 294 -11.21 15.24 1.46
CA VAL A 294 -10.67 13.88 1.27
C VAL A 294 -9.14 13.90 1.16
N TYR A 295 -8.59 14.85 0.43
CA TYR A 295 -7.14 14.96 0.26
C TYR A 295 -6.44 15.33 1.57
N PHE A 296 -6.90 16.38 2.24
CA PHE A 296 -6.34 16.83 3.52
C PHE A 296 -6.47 15.76 4.60
N ARG A 297 -7.64 15.13 4.71
CA ARG A 297 -7.90 14.02 5.63
C ARG A 297 -6.97 12.84 5.37
N SER A 298 -6.79 12.45 4.11
CA SER A 298 -5.88 11.36 3.74
C SER A 298 -4.46 11.63 4.21
N LEU A 299 -3.93 12.83 3.98
CA LEU A 299 -2.58 13.21 4.43
C LEU A 299 -2.48 13.33 5.96
N CYS A 300 -3.50 13.88 6.62
CA CYS A 300 -3.55 13.95 8.08
C CYS A 300 -3.45 12.55 8.71
N LEU A 301 -4.28 11.60 8.26
CA LEU A 301 -4.26 10.23 8.77
C LEU A 301 -2.98 9.48 8.35
N GLU A 302 -2.40 9.81 7.19
CA GLU A 302 -1.13 9.24 6.73
C GLU A 302 0.10 9.72 7.51
N SER A 303 0.08 10.96 8.00
CA SER A 303 1.15 11.50 8.85
C SER A 303 1.41 10.65 10.10
N THR A 304 0.41 9.91 10.58
CA THR A 304 0.55 9.02 11.76
C THR A 304 1.38 7.76 11.48
N SER A 305 1.50 7.37 10.21
CA SER A 305 2.30 6.22 9.76
C SER A 305 3.61 6.67 9.12
N SER A 306 3.59 7.72 8.29
CA SER A 306 4.75 8.20 7.54
C SER A 306 5.42 9.41 8.19
N LYS A 307 6.69 9.25 8.58
CA LYS A 307 7.55 10.34 9.09
C LYS A 307 7.66 11.48 8.06
N GLN A 308 7.72 11.11 6.78
CA GLN A 308 7.88 12.04 5.68
C GLN A 308 6.63 12.89 5.47
N VAL A 309 5.44 12.27 5.52
CA VAL A 309 4.16 12.99 5.45
C VAL A 309 3.98 13.88 6.67
N HIS A 310 4.37 13.43 7.87
CA HIS A 310 4.35 14.28 9.08
C HIS A 310 5.20 15.52 8.90
N ALA A 311 6.46 15.37 8.46
CA ALA A 311 7.33 16.51 8.20
C ALA A 311 6.78 17.44 7.11
N SER A 312 6.14 16.89 6.06
CA SER A 312 5.49 17.67 5.01
C SER A 312 4.33 18.51 5.55
N MET A 313 3.40 17.87 6.27
CA MET A 313 2.25 18.55 6.88
C MET A 313 2.67 19.60 7.92
N ALA A 314 3.70 19.29 8.72
CA ALA A 314 4.27 20.22 9.70
C ALA A 314 4.84 21.48 9.03
N ARG A 315 5.65 21.33 7.97
CA ARG A 315 6.18 22.47 7.19
C ARG A 315 5.07 23.32 6.56
N ALA A 316 3.99 22.68 6.13
CA ALA A 316 2.83 23.35 5.57
C ALA A 316 1.90 23.97 6.65
N GLY A 317 2.23 23.84 7.93
CA GLY A 317 1.44 24.37 9.05
C GLY A 317 0.07 23.70 9.18
N TRP A 318 -0.04 22.41 8.84
CA TRP A 318 -1.29 21.64 8.84
C TRP A 318 -2.39 22.26 7.98
N LYS A 319 -1.99 22.87 6.86
CA LYS A 319 -2.86 23.42 5.82
C LYS A 319 -2.34 22.98 4.46
N LEU A 320 -3.20 22.99 3.45
CA LEU A 320 -2.79 22.82 2.06
C LEU A 320 -2.77 24.20 1.41
N PRO A 321 -1.60 24.75 1.03
CA PRO A 321 -1.51 26.07 0.40
C PRO A 321 -2.33 26.18 -0.90
N TYR A 322 -2.64 25.04 -1.51
CA TYR A 322 -3.43 24.88 -2.74
C TYR A 322 -4.82 24.30 -2.49
N GLY A 323 -5.33 24.36 -1.25
CA GLY A 323 -6.67 23.86 -0.90
C GLY A 323 -7.77 24.43 -1.81
N GLU A 324 -7.64 25.69 -2.24
CA GLU A 324 -8.57 26.31 -3.19
C GLU A 324 -8.66 25.59 -4.54
N PHE A 325 -7.57 25.00 -5.04
CA PHE A 325 -7.59 24.23 -6.29
C PHE A 325 -8.22 22.85 -6.10
N LEU A 326 -8.29 22.35 -4.87
CA LEU A 326 -8.96 21.10 -4.51
C LEU A 326 -10.44 21.31 -4.21
N LYS A 327 -10.94 22.55 -4.09
CA LYS A 327 -12.38 22.78 -3.97
C LYS A 327 -13.08 22.26 -5.21
N ASP A 328 -14.27 21.72 -5.02
CA ASP A 328 -15.11 21.31 -6.13
C ASP A 328 -15.52 22.60 -6.85
N THR A 329 -14.85 22.88 -7.98
CA THR A 329 -15.40 23.79 -8.96
C THR A 329 -16.68 23.13 -9.41
N LYS A 330 -17.84 23.64 -8.98
CA LYS A 330 -19.06 23.41 -9.73
C LYS A 330 -18.73 23.86 -11.14
N ASP A 331 -18.55 22.89 -12.04
CA ASP A 331 -18.40 23.18 -13.45
C ASP A 331 -19.59 24.06 -13.82
N HIS A 332 -19.31 25.32 -14.11
CA HIS A 332 -20.26 26.13 -14.85
C HIS A 332 -20.22 25.55 -16.26
N ASP A 333 -21.34 24.92 -16.64
CA ASP A 333 -21.65 24.41 -17.98
C ASP A 333 -21.08 25.29 -19.11
#